data_AF-A0A6N6KXQ7-F1
#
_entry.id   AF-A0A6N6KXQ7-F1
#
_cell.length_a   1.000
_cell.length_b   1.000
_cell.length_c   1.000
_cell.angle_alpha   90.00
_cell.angle_beta   90.00
_cell.angle_gamma   90.00
#
_symmetry.space_group_name_H-M   'P 1'
#
loop_
_entity.id
_entity.type
_entity.pdbx_description
1 polymer ?
#
loop_
_entity_poly.entity_id
_entity_poly.type
_entity_poly.pdbx_seq_one_letter_code
_entity_poly.pdbx_strand_id
1 'polypeptide(L)'
;MSNAKPSARAKRAQRLAQQRRRRQINMVLIAIGAIAIVGALVWINRPQPLGEVVLPQSIALPPDADGLAWGPQDAPVLIEEYSDFQ
;
A
#
# COMPACT_ATOMS: atom_id res chain seq x y z
N MET A 1 61.19 -4.73 35.64
CA MET A 1 60.66 -5.98 36.21
C MET A 1 59.47 -6.47 35.39
N SER A 2 59.50 -7.74 35.00
CA SER A 2 58.41 -8.60 34.48
C SER A 2 57.60 -8.15 33.25
N ASN A 3 58.13 -8.47 32.06
CA ASN A 3 57.38 -8.50 30.80
C ASN A 3 56.61 -9.84 30.70
N ALA A 4 55.49 -9.95 31.40
CA ALA A 4 54.71 -11.20 31.47
C ALA A 4 53.90 -11.41 30.18
N LYS A 5 54.34 -12.36 29.34
CA LYS A 5 53.59 -12.77 28.13
C LYS A 5 52.20 -13.29 28.55
N PRO A 6 51.11 -12.80 27.94
CA PRO A 6 49.76 -13.21 28.33
C PRO A 6 49.57 -14.72 28.08
N SER A 7 49.01 -15.40 29.07
CA SER A 7 48.79 -16.85 29.06
C SER A 7 47.89 -17.27 27.87
N ALA A 8 48.06 -18.50 27.37
CA ALA A 8 47.29 -19.02 26.24
C ALA A 8 45.76 -18.97 26.48
N ARG A 9 45.33 -19.06 27.75
CA ARG A 9 43.92 -18.92 28.17
C ARG A 9 43.40 -17.48 28.00
N ALA A 10 44.21 -16.47 28.36
CA ALA A 10 43.85 -15.06 28.19
C ALA A 10 43.66 -14.69 26.70
N LYS A 11 44.51 -15.22 25.82
CA LYS A 11 44.36 -15.03 24.36
C LYS A 11 43.08 -15.67 23.80
N ARG A 12 42.68 -16.86 24.29
CA ARG A 12 41.41 -17.50 23.89
C ARG A 12 40.20 -16.70 24.37
N ALA A 13 40.22 -16.21 25.61
CA ALA A 13 39.13 -15.39 26.15
C ALA A 13 38.94 -14.09 25.36
N GLN A 14 40.03 -13.40 25.01
CA GLN A 14 39.98 -12.20 24.16
C GLN A 14 39.41 -12.47 22.77
N ARG A 15 39.78 -13.59 22.13
CA ARG A 15 39.24 -13.97 20.81
C ARG A 15 37.73 -14.23 20.87
N LEU A 16 37.25 -14.92 21.89
CA LEU A 16 35.82 -15.16 22.10
C LEU A 16 35.05 -13.86 22.34
N ALA A 17 35.58 -12.96 23.16
CA ALA A 17 34.97 -11.64 23.39
C ALA A 17 34.91 -10.79 22.11
N GLN A 18 35.99 -10.78 21.32
CA GLN A 18 36.02 -10.08 20.03
C GLN A 18 35.02 -10.68 19.03
N GLN A 19 34.90 -12.01 18.96
CA GLN A 19 33.92 -12.66 18.09
C GLN A 19 32.48 -12.31 18.50
N ARG A 20 32.15 -12.29 19.80
CA ARG A 20 30.84 -11.86 20.29
C ARG A 20 30.54 -10.41 19.91
N ARG A 21 31.50 -9.50 20.11
CA ARG A 21 31.35 -8.09 19.75
C ARG A 21 31.16 -7.89 18.25
N ARG A 22 31.92 -8.61 17.42
CA ARG A 22 31.76 -8.59 15.95
C ARG A 22 30.39 -9.11 15.51
N ARG A 23 29.92 -10.20 16.12
CA ARG A 23 28.58 -10.74 15.84
C ARG A 23 27.48 -9.75 16.21
N GLN A 24 27.58 -9.09 17.35
CA GLN A 24 26.61 -8.07 17.77
C GLN A 24 26.61 -6.87 16.81
N ILE A 25 27.79 -6.36 16.43
CA ILE A 25 27.88 -5.25 15.47
C ILE A 25 27.29 -5.65 14.12
N ASN A 26 27.59 -6.86 13.62
CA ASN A 26 27.00 -7.36 12.38
C ASN A 26 25.48 -7.48 12.47
N MET A 27 24.93 -8.00 13.59
CA MET A 27 23.48 -8.05 13.78
C MET A 27 22.85 -6.66 13.76
N VAL A 28 23.46 -5.68 14.41
CA VAL A 28 22.97 -4.30 14.42
C VAL A 28 23.00 -3.72 13.00
N LEU A 29 24.09 -3.93 12.25
CA LEU A 29 24.18 -3.48 10.85
C LEU A 29 23.11 -4.12 9.97
N ILE A 30 22.89 -5.44 10.11
CA ILE A 30 21.85 -6.16 9.37
C ILE A 30 20.46 -5.63 9.75
N ALA A 31 20.20 -5.40 11.04
CA ALA A 31 18.91 -4.88 11.51
C ALA A 31 18.64 -3.48 10.96
N ILE A 32 19.62 -2.58 10.97
CA ILE A 32 19.51 -1.23 10.38
C ILE A 32 19.23 -1.33 8.87
N GLY A 33 19.96 -2.19 8.16
CA GLY A 33 19.75 -2.41 6.73
C GLY A 33 18.34 -2.94 6.42
N ALA A 34 17.84 -3.90 7.19
CA ALA A 34 16.49 -4.44 7.04
C ALA A 34 15.41 -3.37 7.27
N ILE A 35 15.55 -2.55 8.32
CA ILE A 35 14.63 -1.45 8.61
C ILE A 35 14.62 -0.44 7.46
N ALA A 36 15.78 -0.09 6.91
CA ALA A 36 15.88 0.84 5.78
C ALA A 36 15.17 0.30 4.52
N ILE A 37 15.37 -0.99 4.20
CA ILE A 37 14.71 -1.64 3.05
C ILE A 37 13.19 -1.65 3.24
N VAL A 38 12.70 -2.06 4.41
CA VAL A 38 11.25 -2.07 4.71
C VAL A 38 10.68 -0.66 4.62
N GLY A 39 11.36 0.34 5.21
CA GLY A 39 10.95 1.73 5.14
C GLY A 39 10.86 2.27 3.72
N ALA A 40 11.83 1.93 2.86
CA ALA A 40 11.82 2.30 1.45
C ALA A 40 10.66 1.66 0.68
N LEU A 41 10.41 0.36 0.88
CA LEU A 41 9.29 -0.34 0.25
C LEU A 41 7.94 0.25 0.65
N VAL A 42 7.77 0.57 1.94
CA VAL A 42 6.56 1.22 2.43
C VAL A 42 6.41 2.62 1.82
N TRP A 43 7.49 3.37 1.65
CA TRP A 43 7.43 4.71 1.06
C TRP A 43 7.09 4.69 -0.43
N ILE A 44 7.65 3.74 -1.20
CA ILE A 44 7.38 3.60 -2.64
C ILE A 44 5.96 3.10 -2.89
N ASN A 45 5.47 2.13 -2.09
CA ASN A 45 4.17 1.52 -2.30
C ASN A 45 3.03 2.20 -1.53
N ARG A 46 3.18 3.47 -1.11
CA ARG A 46 2.07 4.17 -0.47
C ARG A 46 0.96 4.37 -1.50
N PRO A 47 -0.27 3.88 -1.24
CA PRO A 47 -1.40 4.19 -2.10
C PRO A 47 -1.58 5.71 -2.12
N GLN A 48 -1.65 6.28 -3.31
CA GLN A 48 -2.03 7.69 -3.43
C GLN A 48 -3.46 7.84 -2.89
N PRO A 49 -3.78 8.94 -2.20
CA PRO A 49 -5.16 9.20 -1.84
C PRO A 49 -5.96 9.19 -3.14
N LEU A 50 -6.96 8.32 -3.21
CA LEU A 50 -7.95 8.35 -4.28
C LEU A 50 -8.50 9.77 -4.28
N GLY A 51 -8.21 10.53 -5.34
CA GLY A 51 -8.76 11.87 -5.50
C GLY A 51 -10.27 11.84 -5.35
N GLU A 52 -10.86 12.99 -5.04
CA GLU A 52 -12.30 13.16 -4.85
C GLU A 52 -13.07 12.40 -5.94
N VAL A 53 -13.82 11.37 -5.54
CA VAL A 53 -14.57 10.52 -6.45
C VAL A 53 -15.68 11.38 -7.02
N VAL A 54 -15.43 11.97 -8.20
CA VAL A 54 -16.45 12.72 -8.93
C VAL A 54 -17.47 11.70 -9.42
N LEU A 55 -18.58 11.60 -8.68
CA LEU A 55 -19.77 10.89 -9.14
C LEU A 55 -20.23 11.60 -10.43
N PRO A 56 -20.36 10.89 -11.56
CA PRO A 56 -20.98 11.48 -12.74
C PRO A 56 -22.37 11.99 -12.34
N GLN A 57 -22.71 13.21 -12.77
CA GLN A 57 -24.04 13.75 -12.54
C GLN A 57 -25.04 12.71 -13.07
N SER A 58 -25.92 12.21 -12.19
CA SER A 58 -26.93 11.25 -12.58
C SER A 58 -27.70 11.83 -13.75
N ILE A 59 -27.79 11.10 -14.86
CA ILE A 59 -28.71 11.44 -15.94
C ILE A 59 -30.09 11.37 -15.27
N ALA A 60 -30.69 12.53 -15.00
CA ALA A 60 -32.06 12.58 -14.52
C ALA A 60 -32.90 11.84 -15.55
N LEU A 61 -33.58 10.76 -15.14
CA LEU A 61 -34.50 10.10 -16.04
C LEU A 61 -35.54 11.15 -16.47
N PRO A 62 -35.89 11.21 -17.77
CA PRO A 62 -36.96 12.08 -18.22
C PRO A 62 -38.21 11.87 -17.36
N PRO A 63 -38.95 12.93 -17.04
CA PRO A 63 -40.18 12.82 -16.29
C PRO A 63 -41.13 11.82 -16.97
N ASP A 64 -41.77 10.99 -16.16
CA ASP A 64 -42.84 10.11 -16.62
C ASP A 64 -44.06 11.00 -16.88
N ALA A 65 -44.43 11.14 -18.15
CA ALA A 65 -45.38 12.17 -18.56
C ALA A 65 -46.78 11.90 -18.00
N ASP A 66 -47.17 10.61 -17.89
CA ASP A 66 -48.48 10.14 -17.41
C ASP A 66 -48.49 8.65 -16.98
N GLY A 67 -47.33 8.01 -16.74
CA GLY A 67 -47.22 6.58 -16.37
C GLY A 67 -47.38 5.59 -17.54
N LEU A 68 -47.69 6.10 -18.74
CA LEU A 68 -47.79 5.36 -20.00
C LEU A 68 -46.79 5.85 -21.06
N ALA A 69 -46.12 6.98 -20.82
CA ALA A 69 -45.24 7.62 -21.78
C ALA A 69 -44.00 8.18 -21.07
N TRP A 70 -42.83 7.82 -21.60
CA TRP A 70 -41.56 8.29 -21.07
C TRP A 70 -40.99 9.42 -21.94
N GLY A 71 -40.71 10.58 -21.33
CA GLY A 71 -40.09 11.70 -22.02
C GLY A 71 -40.80 13.04 -21.80
N PRO A 72 -40.26 14.13 -22.35
CA PRO A 72 -40.90 15.43 -22.33
C PRO A 72 -42.22 15.44 -23.12
N GLN A 73 -43.24 16.15 -22.63
CA GLN A 73 -44.53 16.30 -23.33
C GLN A 73 -44.42 17.11 -24.64
N ASP A 74 -43.41 17.97 -24.75
CA ASP A 74 -43.13 18.81 -25.92
C ASP A 74 -42.10 18.17 -26.87
N ALA A 75 -41.85 16.85 -26.73
CA ALA A 75 -40.92 16.15 -27.61
C ALA A 75 -41.36 16.26 -29.08
N PRO A 76 -40.46 16.62 -30.01
CA PRO A 76 -40.80 16.78 -31.43
C PRO A 76 -41.06 15.44 -32.15
N VAL A 77 -40.78 14.32 -31.48
CA VAL A 77 -40.90 12.97 -32.02
C VAL A 77 -41.55 12.07 -30.98
N LEU A 78 -42.58 11.33 -31.38
CA LEU A 78 -43.25 10.30 -30.59
C LEU A 78 -42.83 8.92 -31.12
N ILE A 79 -42.42 8.03 -30.21
CA ILE A 79 -42.13 6.61 -30.51
C ILE A 79 -43.22 5.78 -29.83
N GLU A 80 -44.01 5.06 -30.61
CA GLU A 80 -45.01 4.11 -30.12
C GLU A 80 -44.47 2.68 -30.30
N GLU A 81 -44.40 1.93 -29.20
CA GLU A 81 -44.04 0.51 -29.20
C GLU A 81 -45.28 -0.34 -28.93
N TYR A 82 -45.55 -1.30 -29.82
CA TYR A 82 -46.59 -2.30 -29.64
C TYR A 82 -45.93 -3.64 -29.33
N SER A 83 -46.11 -4.14 -28.11
CA SER A 83 -45.57 -5.42 -27.65
C SER A 83 -46.65 -6.30 -27.01
N ASP A 84 -46.55 -7.60 -27.22
CA ASP A 84 -47.42 -8.63 -26.64
C ASP A 84 -46.60 -9.45 -25.63
N PHE A 85 -46.99 -9.44 -24.35
CA PHE A 85 -46.23 -10.03 -23.24
C PHE A 85 -46.87 -11.33 -22.72
N GLN A 86 -47.23 -12.26 -23.62
CA GLN A 86 -47.77 -13.58 -23.26
C GLN A 86 -46.74 -14.51 -22.62
#